data_AF-A0A965NSZ5-F1
#
_entry.id   AF-A0A965NSZ5-F1
#
_cell.length_a   1.000
_cell.length_b   1.000
_cell.length_c   1.000
_cell.angle_alpha   90.00
_cell.angle_beta   90.00
_cell.angle_gamma   90.00
#
_symmetry.space_group_name_H-M   'P 1'
#
loop_
_entity.id
_entity.type
_entity.pdbx_description
1 polymer ?
#
loop_
_entity_poly.entity_id
_entity_poly.type
_entity_poly.pdbx_seq_one_letter_code
_entity_poly.pdbx_strand_id
1 'polypeptide(L)'
;MNNNLDEVLTLLKESMLREINKVVPAKVVSYDHAANRATVQLQRTIVNQSDNSIRLKPIADVPVIQFGGGGFNVFVPLSEGDLGLVLCADFN
;
A
#
# COMPACT_ATOMS: atom_id res chain seq x y z
N MET A 1 37.96 16.16 -6.05
CA MET A 1 37.14 17.03 -5.18
C MET A 1 35.92 17.58 -5.95
N ASN A 2 35.27 16.77 -6.80
CA ASN A 2 34.12 17.16 -7.64
C ASN A 2 33.09 16.02 -7.71
N ASN A 3 32.41 15.69 -6.59
CA ASN A 3 31.32 14.69 -6.60
C ASN A 3 30.00 15.21 -5.99
N ASN A 4 29.90 16.50 -5.67
CA ASN A 4 28.75 17.04 -4.92
C ASN A 4 27.45 17.06 -5.76
N LEU A 5 27.54 17.33 -7.08
CA LEU A 5 26.36 17.31 -7.94
C LEU A 5 25.82 15.89 -8.16
N ASP A 6 26.69 14.91 -8.38
CA ASP A 6 26.30 13.51 -8.57
C ASP A 6 25.70 12.90 -7.29
N GLU A 7 26.23 13.28 -6.12
CA GLU A 7 25.66 12.91 -4.82
C GLU A 7 24.27 13.52 -4.61
N VAL A 8 24.07 14.80 -4.93
CA VAL A 8 22.75 15.45 -4.83
C VAL A 8 21.75 14.81 -5.79
N LEU A 9 22.15 14.50 -7.02
CA LEU A 9 21.29 13.82 -7.99
C LEU A 9 20.92 12.40 -7.52
N THR A 10 21.86 11.69 -6.91
CA THR A 10 21.60 10.38 -6.32
C THR A 10 20.63 10.47 -5.16
N LEU A 11 20.84 11.42 -4.25
CA LEU A 11 19.97 11.66 -3.10
C LEU A 11 18.53 12.01 -3.55
N LEU A 12 18.41 12.88 -4.57
CA LEU A 12 17.12 13.25 -5.16
C LEU A 12 16.41 12.03 -5.73
N LYS A 13 17.12 11.22 -6.54
CA LYS A 13 16.58 9.98 -7.12
C LYS A 13 16.06 9.04 -6.02
N GLU A 14 16.85 8.82 -4.97
CA GLU A 14 16.44 7.96 -3.87
C GLU A 14 15.22 8.51 -3.12
N SER A 15 15.16 9.83 -2.92
CA SER A 15 14.01 10.47 -2.28
C SER A 15 12.73 10.24 -3.10
N MET A 16 12.79 10.46 -4.41
CA MET A 16 11.66 10.23 -5.30
C MET A 16 11.22 8.76 -5.30
N LEU A 17 12.17 7.81 -5.31
CA LEU A 17 11.84 6.38 -5.25
C LEU A 17 11.20 5.96 -3.91
N ARG A 18 11.60 6.58 -2.80
CA ARG A 18 11.00 6.31 -1.47
C ARG A 18 9.54 6.76 -1.37
N GLU A 19 9.15 7.79 -2.12
CA GLU A 19 7.77 8.29 -2.16
C GLU A 19 6.84 7.39 -2.99
N ILE A 20 7.38 6.62 -3.93
CA ILE A 20 6.60 5.72 -4.78
C ILE A 20 6.24 4.45 -4.02
N ASN A 21 4.97 4.35 -3.59
CA ASN A 21 4.42 3.18 -2.90
C ASN A 21 3.57 2.34 -3.85
N LYS A 22 4.17 1.42 -4.63
CA LYS A 22 3.41 0.56 -5.56
C LYS A 22 2.70 -0.61 -4.87
N VAL A 23 3.41 -1.29 -3.96
CA VAL A 23 2.90 -2.48 -3.27
C VAL A 23 3.28 -2.39 -1.80
N VAL A 24 2.29 -2.50 -0.91
CA VAL A 24 2.51 -2.36 0.54
C VAL A 24 1.74 -3.46 1.29
N PRO A 25 2.37 -4.14 2.26
CA PRO A 25 1.66 -5.06 3.15
C PRO A 25 0.58 -4.33 3.95
N ALA A 26 -0.59 -4.94 4.05
CA ALA A 26 -1.72 -4.39 4.77
C ALA A 26 -2.45 -5.47 5.58
N LYS A 27 -3.20 -5.01 6.57
CA LYS A 27 -4.07 -5.83 7.40
C LYS A 27 -5.50 -5.38 7.22
N VAL A 28 -6.43 -6.32 7.05
CA VAL A 28 -7.87 -6.03 6.96
C VAL A 28 -8.36 -5.55 8.33
N VAL A 29 -9.04 -4.40 8.32
CA VAL A 29 -9.73 -3.82 9.49
C VAL A 29 -11.21 -4.16 9.43
N SER A 30 -11.82 -4.09 8.25
CA SER A 30 -13.19 -4.51 8.02
C SER A 30 -13.40 -4.89 6.56
N TYR A 31 -14.42 -5.70 6.29
CA TYR A 31 -14.74 -6.15 4.94
C TYR A 31 -16.25 -6.19 4.71
N ASP A 32 -16.69 -5.57 3.61
CA ASP A 32 -18.05 -5.64 3.10
C ASP A 32 -18.11 -6.68 1.98
N HIS A 33 -18.76 -7.81 2.27
CA HIS A 33 -18.94 -8.91 1.34
C HIS A 33 -19.89 -8.58 0.17
N ALA A 34 -20.87 -7.71 0.38
CA ALA A 34 -21.85 -7.36 -0.64
C ALA A 34 -21.23 -6.41 -1.68
N ALA A 35 -20.43 -5.44 -1.22
CA ALA A 35 -19.73 -4.50 -2.10
C ALA A 35 -18.37 -5.02 -2.61
N ASN A 36 -17.83 -6.10 -2.02
CA ASN A 36 -16.47 -6.60 -2.27
C ASN A 36 -15.38 -5.55 -1.99
N ARG A 37 -15.50 -4.86 -0.84
CA ARG A 37 -14.62 -3.77 -0.44
C ARG A 37 -14.13 -3.90 0.99
N ALA A 38 -12.87 -3.55 1.21
CA ALA A 38 -12.20 -3.64 2.50
C ALA A 38 -11.76 -2.26 3.01
N THR A 39 -11.77 -2.10 4.32
CA THR A 39 -10.94 -1.10 5.00
C THR A 39 -9.65 -1.78 5.43
N VAL A 40 -8.50 -1.22 5.06
CA VAL A 40 -7.18 -1.84 5.27
C VAL A 40 -6.23 -0.89 5.98
N GLN A 41 -5.45 -1.43 6.91
CA GLN A 41 -4.39 -0.74 7.61
C GLN A 41 -3.05 -1.13 6.98
N LEU A 42 -2.37 -0.16 6.36
CA LEU A 42 -1.01 -0.36 5.86
C LEU A 42 -0.06 -0.64 7.04
N GLN A 43 0.80 -1.64 6.88
CA GLN A 43 1.81 -2.03 7.88
C GLN A 43 3.15 -1.32 7.68
N ARG A 44 3.23 -0.37 6.75
CA ARG A 44 4.38 0.51 6.58
C ARG A 44 4.36 1.60 7.64
N THR A 45 5.50 1.78 8.29
CA THR A 45 5.78 2.92 9.16
C THR A 45 6.63 3.93 8.40
N ILE A 46 6.27 5.21 8.48
CA ILE A 46 7.11 6.30 7.97
C ILE A 46 7.93 6.84 9.14
N VAL A 47 9.25 6.86 9.00
CA VAL A 47 10.14 7.51 9.96
C VAL A 47 10.33 8.95 9.49
N ASN A 48 9.91 9.90 10.33
CA ASN A 48 10.11 11.32 10.03
C ASN A 48 11.57 11.74 10.31
N GLN A 49 12.01 12.90 9.81
CA GLN A 49 13.36 13.43 10.08
C GLN A 49 13.66 13.64 11.57
N SER A 50 12.61 13.71 12.40
CA SER A 50 12.68 13.80 13.87
C SER A 50 12.67 12.43 14.57
N ASP A 51 12.93 11.34 13.85
CA ASP A 51 12.93 9.94 14.34
C ASP A 51 11.61 9.45 14.94
N ASN A 52 10.52 10.16 14.67
CA ASN A 52 9.18 9.75 15.08
C ASN A 52 8.57 8.81 14.04
N SER A 53 8.16 7.62 14.49
CA SER A 53 7.42 6.65 13.68
C SER A 53 5.95 7.07 13.56
N ILE A 54 5.48 7.34 12.34
CA ILE A 54 4.08 7.65 12.07
C ILE A 54 3.43 6.42 11.43
N ARG A 55 2.35 5.94 12.05
CA ARG A 55 1.47 4.93 11.46
C ARG A 55 0.48 5.62 10.53
N LEU A 56 0.39 5.12 9.29
CA LEU A 56 -0.57 5.63 8.32
C LEU A 56 -2.01 5.36 8.78
N LYS A 57 -2.94 6.23 8.41
CA LYS A 57 -4.37 5.99 8.66
C LYS A 57 -4.87 4.80 7.84
N PRO A 58 -5.89 4.07 8.32
CA PRO A 58 -6.57 3.07 7.50
C PRO A 58 -7.11 3.68 6.19
N ILE A 59 -7.06 2.90 5.11
CA ILE A 59 -7.63 3.24 3.82
C ILE A 59 -8.96 2.51 3.70
N ALA A 60 -10.04 3.25 3.55
CA ALA A 60 -11.39 2.70 3.36
C ALA A 60 -11.66 2.40 1.88
N ASP A 61 -12.74 1.64 1.64
CA ASP A 61 -13.32 1.45 0.31
C ASP A 61 -12.40 0.77 -0.73
N VAL A 62 -11.41 0.00 -0.29
CA VAL A 62 -10.43 -0.65 -1.19
C VAL A 62 -11.06 -1.87 -1.86
N PRO A 63 -11.09 -1.97 -3.19
CA PRO A 63 -11.61 -3.15 -3.87
C PRO A 63 -10.72 -4.38 -3.62
N VAL A 64 -11.34 -5.52 -3.33
CA VAL A 64 -10.63 -6.78 -3.14
C VAL A 64 -10.58 -7.54 -4.47
N ILE A 65 -9.40 -8.05 -4.83
CA ILE A 65 -9.25 -8.86 -6.04
C ILE A 65 -10.09 -10.14 -5.95
N GLN A 66 -10.91 -10.38 -6.97
CA GLN A 66 -11.62 -11.63 -7.16
C GLN A 66 -11.05 -12.35 -8.37
N PHE A 67 -10.49 -13.54 -8.17
CA PHE A 67 -10.01 -14.37 -9.27
C PHE A 67 -11.22 -15.06 -9.90
N GLY A 68 -11.51 -14.79 -11.17
CA GLY A 68 -12.67 -15.36 -11.83
C GLY A 68 -12.75 -15.05 -13.31
N GLY A 69 -13.61 -15.78 -14.01
CA GLY A 69 -13.84 -15.65 -15.45
C GLY A 69 -14.90 -16.65 -15.93
N GLY A 70 -15.62 -16.29 -17.00
CA GLY A 70 -16.59 -17.20 -17.63
C GLY A 70 -17.79 -17.59 -16.75
N GLY A 71 -18.14 -16.76 -15.75
CA GLY A 71 -19.23 -17.02 -14.81
C GLY A 71 -18.80 -17.74 -13.52
N PHE A 72 -17.52 -18.03 -13.34
CA PHE A 72 -16.96 -18.64 -12.13
C PHE A 72 -16.05 -17.66 -11.39
N ASN A 73 -16.04 -17.72 -10.06
CA ASN A 73 -15.16 -16.94 -9.19
C ASN A 73 -14.60 -17.80 -8.05
N VAL A 74 -13.40 -17.44 -7.60
CA VAL A 74 -12.75 -17.93 -6.40
C VAL A 74 -13.04 -16.92 -5.30
N PHE A 75 -13.83 -17.35 -4.33
CA PHE A 75 -14.14 -16.56 -3.16
C PHE A 75 -13.21 -16.94 -2.00
N VAL A 76 -12.50 -15.95 -1.46
CA VAL A 76 -11.70 -16.09 -0.24
C VAL A 76 -12.46 -15.40 0.90
N PRO A 77 -12.81 -16.11 1.99
CA PRO A 77 -13.55 -15.54 3.10
C PRO A 77 -12.63 -14.64 3.95
N LEU A 78 -12.51 -13.38 3.55
CA LEU A 78 -11.72 -12.39 4.29
C LEU A 78 -12.40 -12.01 5.61
N SER A 79 -11.59 -11.94 6.66
CA SER A 79 -11.98 -11.53 8.00
C SER A 79 -11.11 -10.38 8.51
N GLU A 80 -11.59 -9.67 9.53
CA GLU A 80 -10.75 -8.74 10.27
C GLU A 80 -9.51 -9.49 10.79
N GLY A 81 -8.34 -8.92 10.57
CA GLY A 81 -7.09 -9.54 10.98
C GLY A 81 -6.24 -10.08 9.84
N ASP A 82 -6.87 -10.40 8.71
CA ASP A 82 -6.18 -11.02 7.59
C ASP A 82 -5.12 -10.11 6.98
N LEU A 83 -4.03 -10.73 6.52
CA LEU A 83 -2.91 -10.04 5.89
C LEU A 83 -3.01 -10.15 4.38
N GLY A 84 -2.61 -9.09 3.70
CA GLY A 84 -2.59 -9.03 2.24
C GLY A 84 -1.64 -7.97 1.71
N LEU A 85 -1.64 -7.84 0.39
CA LEU A 85 -0.90 -6.81 -0.33
C LEU A 85 -1.90 -5.80 -0.91
N VAL A 86 -1.66 -4.52 -0.64
CA VAL A 86 -2.38 -3.44 -1.31
C VAL A 86 -1.55 -3.00 -2.51
N LEU A 87 -2.19 -3.04 -3.68
CA LEU A 87 -1.64 -2.53 -4.93
C LEU A 87 -2.16 -1.10 -5.12
N CYS A 88 -1.25 -0.14 -5.11
CA CYS A 88 -1.60 1.25 -5.38
C CYS A 88 -1.62 1.45 -6.89
N ALA A 89 -2.83 1.64 -7.43
CA ALA A 89 -3.01 1.97 -8.83
C ALA A 89 -2.48 3.38 -9.13
N ASP A 90 -1.92 3.56 -10.32
CA ASP A 90 -1.68 4.89 -10.85
C ASP A 90 -3.02 5.49 -11.29
N PHE A 91 -3.24 6.76 -10.97
CA PHE A 91 -4.29 7.54 -11.59
C PHE A 91 -3.72 8.17 -12.88
N ASN A 92 -4.53 8.17 -13.93
CA ASN A 92 -4.23 8.84 -15.20
C ASN A 92 -4.76 10.28 -15.19
#